data_AF-A0A081BQQ0-F1
#
_entry.id   AF-A0A081BQQ0-F1
#
_cell.length_a   1.000
_cell.length_b   1.000
_cell.length_c   1.000
_cell.angle_alpha   90.00
_cell.angle_beta   90.00
_cell.angle_gamma   90.00
#
_symmetry.space_group_name_H-M   'P 1'
#
loop_
_entity.id
_entity.type
_entity.pdbx_description
1 polymer ?
#
loop_
_entity_poly.entity_id
_entity_poly.type
_entity_poly.pdbx_seq_one_letter_code
_entity_poly.pdbx_strand_id
1 'polypeptide(L)' 'MQAYCIQTVVTQVGTMTLKNVPFRPGEEVEVIIMRRMPQPSPAQNDAPLQGMVRAYHDPTAPVAEVDWEALT' A
#
# COMPACT_ATOMS: atom_id res chain seq x y z
N MET A 1 3.00 -17.40 17.18
CA MET A 1 2.40 -16.23 17.86
C MET A 1 1.31 -15.68 16.95
N GLN A 2 0.09 -15.49 17.45
CA GLN A 2 -1.00 -14.88 16.70
C GLN A 2 -1.10 -13.41 17.10
N ALA A 3 -0.89 -12.50 16.13
CA ALA A 3 -0.94 -11.07 16.38
C ALA A 3 -2.26 -10.50 15.85
N TYR A 4 -2.94 -9.70 16.67
CA TYR A 4 -4.13 -8.97 16.27
C TYR A 4 -3.79 -7.47 16.15
N CYS A 5 -3.99 -6.89 14.96
CA CYS A 5 -3.69 -5.49 14.70
C CYS A 5 -4.98 -4.67 14.63
N ILE A 6 -5.10 -3.66 15.50
CA ILE A 6 -6.19 -2.68 15.48
C ILE A 6 -5.58 -1.32 15.14
N GLN A 7 -6.20 -0.62 14.19
CA GLN A 7 -5.85 0.75 13.89
C GLN A 7 -6.79 1.68 14.66
N THR A 8 -6.24 2.52 15.51
CA THR A 8 -7.00 3.50 16.29
C THR A 8 -6.26 4.83 16.34
N VAL A 9 -7.00 5.91 16.58
CA VAL A 9 -6.46 7.25 16.78
C VAL A 9 -6.49 7.54 18.27
N VAL A 10 -5.37 8.02 18.81
CA VAL A 10 -5.30 8.47 20.20
C VAL A 10 -6.10 9.76 20.33
N THR A 11 -7.23 9.71 21.04
CA THR A 11 -8.14 10.86 21.23
C THR A 11 -7.90 11.60 22.54
N GLN A 12 -7.23 10.97 23.52
CA GLN A 12 -6.96 11.53 24.84
C GLN A 12 -5.46 11.46 25.14
N VAL A 13 -4.95 12.48 25.81
CA VAL A 13 -3.54 12.51 26.21
C VAL A 13 -3.29 11.41 27.25
N GLY A 14 -2.31 10.55 26.96
CA GLY A 14 -1.87 9.51 27.90
C GLY A 14 -2.84 8.33 28.09
N THR A 15 -3.94 8.24 27.33
CA THR A 15 -4.88 7.11 27.43
C THR A 15 -5.39 6.70 26.04
N MET A 16 -5.52 5.38 25.85
CA MET A 16 -6.07 4.78 24.63
C MET A 16 -7.02 3.64 25.02
N THR A 17 -8.24 3.67 24.49
CA THR A 17 -9.22 2.58 24.67
C THR A 17 -9.27 1.73 23.41
N LEU A 18 -8.84 0.47 23.51
CA LEU A 18 -9.04 -0.54 22.47
C LEU A 18 -10.42 -1.17 22.65
N LYS A 19 -11.24 -1.17 21.59
CA LYS A 19 -12.59 -1.76 21.59
C LYS A 19 -12.65 -2.95 20.64
N ASN A 20 -13.56 -3.89 20.90
CA ASN A 20 -13.82 -5.07 20.06
C ASN A 20 -12.57 -5.96 19.85
N VAL A 21 -11.74 -6.10 20.89
CA VAL A 21 -10.62 -7.05 20.87
C VAL A 21 -11.15 -8.50 20.93
N PRO A 22 -10.54 -9.46 20.23
CA PRO A 22 -11.03 -10.84 20.16
C PRO A 22 -10.56 -11.70 21.34
N PHE A 23 -10.44 -11.11 22.54
CA PHE A 23 -9.96 -11.80 23.75
C PHE A 23 -11.08 -11.92 24.78
N ARG A 24 -11.07 -13.01 25.55
CA ARG A 24 -12.06 -13.23 26.61
C ARG A 24 -11.61 -12.61 27.94
N PRO A 25 -12.55 -12.34 28.87
CA PRO A 25 -12.19 -11.90 30.21
C PRO A 25 -11.24 -12.89 30.89
N GLY A 26 -10.15 -12.38 31.46
CA GLY A 26 -9.14 -13.18 32.17
C GLY A 26 -8.01 -13.72 31.30
N GLU A 27 -8.04 -13.51 29.98
CA GLU A 27 -6.88 -13.82 29.12
C GLU A 27 -5.76 -12.79 29.34
N GLU A 28 -4.54 -13.29 29.54
CA GLU A 28 -3.34 -12.47 29.58
C GLU A 28 -2.89 -12.14 28.15
N VAL A 29 -2.68 -10.87 27.86
CA VAL A 29 -2.32 -10.39 26.52
C VAL A 29 -1.15 -9.40 26.58
N GLU A 30 -0.26 -9.48 25.61
CA GLU A 30 0.81 -8.51 25.39
C GLU A 30 0.34 -7.45 24.38
N VAL A 31 0.63 -6.16 24.65
CA VAL A 31 0.23 -5.05 23.79
C VAL A 31 1.46 -4.33 23.25
N ILE A 32 1.59 -4.30 21.92
CA ILE A 32 2.65 -3.56 21.22
C ILE A 32 2.02 -2.35 20.52
N ILE A 33 2.50 -1.15 20.84
CA ILE A 33 2.02 0.12 20.26
C ILE A 33 3.08 0.65 19.31
N MET A 34 2.71 0.86 18.04
CA MET A 34 3.57 1.43 17.02
C MET A 34 2.94 2.70 16.46
N ARG A 35 3.72 3.77 16.33
CA ARG A 35 3.29 4.97 15.60
C ARG A 35 3.18 4.61 14.12
N ARG A 36 1.99 4.78 13.54
CA ARG A 36 1.82 4.62 12.11
C ARG A 36 2.44 5.83 11.40
N MET A 37 3.39 5.58 10.50
CA MET A 37 3.82 6.61 9.57
C MET A 37 2.68 6.90 8.58
N PRO A 38 2.50 8.15 8.14
CA PRO A 38 1.62 8.44 7.01
C PRO A 38 2.01 7.50 5.88
N GLN A 39 1.06 6.70 5.38
CA GLN A 39 1.32 6.06 4.11
C GLN A 39 1.49 7.21 3.10
N PRO A 40 2.52 7.17 2.23
CA PRO A 40 2.55 8.08 1.11
C PRO A 40 1.19 7.97 0.45
N SER A 41 0.54 9.12 0.20
CA SER A 41 -0.68 9.15 -0.60
C SER A 41 -0.42 8.28 -1.83
N PRO A 42 -1.36 7.42 -2.25
CA PRO A 42 -1.23 6.72 -3.52
C PRO A 42 -0.79 7.77 -4.52
N ALA A 43 0.39 7.56 -5.12
CA ALA A 43 0.94 8.52 -6.05
C ALA A 43 -0.17 8.83 -7.06
N GLN A 44 -0.26 10.06 -7.55
CA GLN A 44 -1.27 10.46 -8.56
C GLN A 44 -1.34 9.53 -9.81
N ASN A 45 -0.43 8.57 -9.92
CA ASN A 45 -0.37 7.52 -10.92
C ASN A 45 -1.28 6.31 -10.64
N ASP A 46 -1.96 6.21 -9.49
CA ASP A 46 -2.94 5.15 -9.20
C ASP A 46 -4.34 5.45 -9.78
N ALA A 47 -4.41 6.30 -10.80
CA ALA A 47 -5.63 6.39 -11.59
C ALA A 47 -5.84 5.03 -12.28
N PRO A 48 -7.00 4.36 -12.09
CA PRO A 48 -7.29 3.12 -12.78
C PRO A 48 -7.13 3.33 -14.29
N LEU A 49 -6.42 2.43 -14.97
CA LEU A 49 -6.28 2.47 -16.43
C LEU A 49 -7.64 2.28 -17.15
N GLN A 50 -8.67 1.85 -16.42
CA GLN A 50 -10.04 1.77 -16.91
C GLN A 50 -10.52 3.15 -17.42
N GLY A 51 -10.89 3.22 -18.70
CA GLY A 51 -11.43 4.41 -19.34
C GLY A 51 -10.38 5.35 -19.95
N MET A 52 -9.08 5.07 -19.79
CA MET A 52 -8.03 5.82 -20.48
C MET A 52 -7.86 5.30 -21.91
N VAL A 53 -8.11 6.19 -22.89
CA VAL A 53 -7.81 5.93 -24.30
C VAL A 53 -6.31 6.14 -24.50
N ARG A 54 -5.56 5.07 -24.76
CA ARG A 54 -4.14 5.17 -25.15
C ARG A 54 -4.04 5.25 -26.66
N ALA A 55 -3.39 6.31 -27.15
CA ALA A 55 -3.05 6.42 -28.56
C ALA A 55 -1.78 5.59 -28.83
N TYR A 56 -1.90 4.60 -29.71
CA TYR A 56 -0.77 3.87 -30.24
C TYR A 56 -0.38 4.51 -31.56
N HIS A 57 0.68 5.29 -31.54
CA HIS A 57 1.27 5.81 -32.78
C HIS A 57 2.16 4.71 -33.36
N ASP A 58 1.71 4.13 -34.48
CA ASP A 58 2.40 3.09 -35.24
C ASP A 58 2.88 1.89 -34.41
N PRO A 59 1.94 1.10 -33.83
CA PRO A 59 2.28 -0.01 -32.92
C PRO A 59 3.05 -1.15 -33.59
N THR A 60 3.09 -1.18 -34.92
CA THR A 60 3.75 -2.20 -35.73
C THR A 60 4.95 -1.64 -36.48
N ALA A 61 5.37 -0.41 -36.17
CA ALA A 61 6.62 0.13 -36.69
C ALA A 61 7.75 -0.90 -36.47
N PRO A 62 8.63 -1.10 -37.46
CA PRO A 62 9.80 -1.93 -37.28
C PRO A 62 10.54 -1.45 -36.03
N VAL A 63 10.86 -2.39 -35.12
CA VAL A 63 11.80 -2.08 -34.03
C VAL A 63 13.07 -1.55 -34.67
N ALA A 64 13.60 -0.43 -34.17
CA ALA A 64 14.72 0.29 -34.76
C ALA A 64 15.80 -0.67 -35.28
N GLU A 65 15.77 -0.96 -36.59
CA GLU A 65 16.66 -1.96 -37.21
C GLU A 65 18.13 -1.56 -37.02
N VAL A 66 18.36 -0.25 -36.90
CA VAL A 66 19.65 0.40 -36.62
C VAL A 66 20.17 0.10 -35.21
N ASP A 67 19.31 -0.13 -34.22
CA ASP A 67 19.72 -0.43 -32.84
C ASP A 67 20.10 -1.92 -32.64
N TRP A 68 19.90 -2.76 -33.66
CA TRP A 68 20.22 -4.19 -33.65
C TRP A 68 21.54 -4.54 -34.35
N GLU A 69 22.28 -3.55 -34.87
CA GLU A 69 23.66 -3.79 -35.29
C GLU A 69 24.53 -4.03 -34.05
N ALA A 70 24.58 -5.28 -33.60
CA ALA A 70 25.67 -5.76 -32.76
C ALA A 70 26.95 -5.50 -33.55
N LEU A 71 27.70 -4.46 -33.16
CA LEU A 71 29.00 -4.09 -33.72
C LEU A 71 29.85 -5.35 -33.91
N THR A 72 29.97 -5.84 -35.15
CA THR A 72 30.93 -6.87 -35.55
C THR A 72 32.21 -6.25 -36.04
#